data_AF-A0AAU3UWE0-F1
#
_entry.id   AF-A0AAU3UWE0-F1
#
_cell.length_a   1.000
_cell.length_b   1.000
_cell.length_c   1.000
_cell.angle_alpha   90.00
_cell.angle_beta   90.00
_cell.angle_gamma   90.00
#
_symmetry.space_group_name_H-M   'P 1'
#
loop_
_entity.id
_entity.type
_entity.pdbx_description
1 polymer ?
#
loop_
_entity_poly.entity_id
_entity_poly.type
_entity_poly.pdbx_seq_one_letter_code
_entity_poly.pdbx_strand_id
1 'polypeptide(L)'
;MTLVRILLGACGIAFAAYGVSLLLKMSTTDLHSVALWFAGAILAENLIFGPAAALAGVIGHYVLPPRWWPAYAIGAFTSLALVLVAVPVLGREDAVPGNHTILDRNYAVGLLISLVLVWAAVAAYLLVNAKPTLGRRPATAATGPRTAHRPPGSAH
;
A
#
# COMPACT_ATOMS: atom_id res chain seq x y z
N MET A 1 22.56 -20.89 -7.43
CA MET A 1 22.30 -19.63 -6.69
C MET A 1 23.29 -18.53 -7.08
N THR A 2 24.60 -18.77 -7.10
CA THR A 2 25.61 -17.74 -7.44
C THR A 2 25.55 -17.24 -8.88
N LEU A 3 25.34 -18.13 -9.86
CA LEU A 3 25.26 -17.76 -11.28
C LEU A 3 24.09 -16.79 -11.55
N VAL A 4 22.90 -17.07 -11.00
CA VAL A 4 21.73 -16.18 -11.14
C VAL A 4 22.01 -14.79 -10.56
N ARG A 5 22.66 -14.72 -9.40
CA ARG A 5 23.04 -13.43 -8.78
C ARG A 5 24.07 -12.67 -9.62
N ILE A 6 25.06 -13.38 -10.18
CA ILE A 6 26.05 -12.78 -11.08
C ILE A 6 25.36 -12.25 -12.34
N LEU A 7 24.48 -13.04 -12.96
CA LEU A 7 23.75 -12.63 -14.15
C LEU A 7 22.84 -11.43 -13.87
N LEU A 8 22.14 -11.41 -12.75
CA LEU A 8 21.34 -10.24 -12.32
C LEU A 8 22.22 -9.01 -12.11
N GLY A 9 23.37 -9.16 -11.44
CA GLY A 9 24.32 -8.07 -11.24
C GLY A 9 24.88 -7.53 -12.55
N ALA A 10 25.32 -8.41 -13.45
CA ALA A 10 25.83 -8.03 -14.77
C ALA A 10 24.74 -7.35 -15.63
N CYS A 11 23.51 -7.87 -15.60
CA CYS A 11 22.37 -7.29 -16.29
C CYS A 11 22.03 -5.89 -15.75
N GLY A 12 22.00 -5.73 -14.43
CA GLY A 12 21.79 -4.42 -13.79
C GLY A 12 22.85 -3.40 -14.17
N ILE A 13 24.12 -3.79 -14.16
CA ILE A 13 25.24 -2.93 -14.60
C ILE A 13 25.09 -2.57 -16.08
N ALA A 14 24.75 -3.53 -16.94
CA ALA A 14 24.55 -3.28 -18.36
C ALA A 14 23.40 -2.28 -18.61
N PHE A 15 22.28 -2.41 -17.92
CA PHE A 15 21.17 -1.45 -18.01
C PHE A 15 21.54 -0.07 -17.46
N ALA A 16 22.28 0.01 -16.34
CA ALA A 16 22.75 1.28 -15.81
C ALA A 16 23.69 1.99 -16.80
N ALA A 17 24.66 1.25 -17.36
CA ALA A 17 25.58 1.79 -18.36
C ALA A 17 24.83 2.25 -19.62
N TYR A 18 23.86 1.47 -20.10
CA TYR A 18 23.02 1.85 -21.22
C TYR A 18 22.21 3.11 -20.92
N GLY A 19 21.56 3.19 -19.76
CA GLY A 19 20.81 4.37 -19.32
C GLY A 19 21.68 5.63 -19.24
N VAL A 20 22.88 5.53 -18.65
CA VAL A 20 23.86 6.63 -18.63
C VAL A 20 24.24 7.04 -20.06
N SER A 21 24.46 6.08 -20.96
CA SER A 21 24.77 6.39 -22.37
C SER A 21 23.64 7.14 -23.09
N LEU A 22 22.39 6.92 -22.68
CA LEU A 22 21.23 7.67 -23.19
C LEU A 22 21.20 9.08 -22.61
N LEU A 23 21.42 9.23 -21.30
CA LEU A 23 21.48 10.54 -20.64
C LEU A 23 22.57 11.44 -21.24
N LEU A 24 23.75 10.89 -21.52
CA LEU A 24 24.86 11.64 -22.11
C LEU A 24 24.58 12.15 -23.53
N LYS A 25 23.54 11.64 -24.20
CA LYS A 25 23.11 12.10 -25.54
C LYS A 25 22.04 13.19 -25.48
N MET A 26 21.50 13.48 -24.29
CA MET A 26 20.44 14.46 -24.11
C MET A 26 20.99 15.89 -24.12
N SER A 27 20.11 16.86 -24.38
CA SER A 27 20.46 18.27 -24.22
C SER A 27 20.65 18.62 -22.73
N THR A 28 21.38 19.70 -22.43
CA THR A 28 21.54 20.17 -21.04
C THR A 28 20.21 20.48 -20.36
N THR A 29 19.22 20.96 -21.12
CA THR A 29 17.89 21.28 -20.60
C THR A 29 17.15 20.02 -20.16
N ASP A 30 17.20 18.97 -20.99
CA ASP A 30 16.60 17.68 -20.65
C ASP A 30 17.29 17.04 -19.44
N LEU A 31 18.62 17.16 -19.37
CA LEU A 31 19.40 16.62 -18.26
C LEU A 31 19.02 17.30 -16.92
N HIS A 32 18.80 18.62 -16.94
CA HIS A 32 18.29 19.37 -15.80
C HIS A 32 16.88 18.90 -15.39
N SER A 33 16.00 18.68 -16.37
CA SER A 33 14.65 18.16 -16.12
C SER A 33 14.70 16.77 -15.47
N VAL A 34 15.52 15.86 -16.01
CA VAL A 34 15.74 14.52 -15.43
C VAL A 34 16.28 14.63 -14.01
N ALA A 35 17.28 15.46 -13.76
CA ALA A 35 17.84 15.64 -12.42
C ALA A 35 16.80 16.17 -11.43
N LEU A 36 15.98 17.14 -11.85
CA LEU A 36 14.92 17.72 -11.03
C LEU A 36 13.84 16.69 -10.70
N TRP A 37 13.38 15.91 -11.69
CA TRP A 37 12.40 14.85 -11.47
C TRP A 37 12.95 13.71 -10.62
N PHE A 38 14.20 13.31 -10.84
CA PHE A 38 14.86 12.27 -10.04
C PHE A 38 14.96 12.68 -8.57
N ALA A 39 15.50 13.88 -8.30
CA ALA A 39 15.58 14.42 -6.95
C ALA A 39 14.18 14.66 -6.35
N GLY A 40 13.26 15.25 -7.12
CA GLY A 40 11.90 15.54 -6.71
C GLY A 40 11.13 14.29 -6.32
N ALA A 41 11.23 13.20 -7.11
CA ALA A 41 10.59 11.93 -6.81
C ALA A 41 11.14 11.30 -5.52
N ILE A 42 12.46 11.29 -5.33
CA ILE A 42 13.09 10.78 -4.11
C ILE A 42 12.63 11.59 -2.88
N LEU A 43 12.65 12.92 -2.98
CA LEU A 43 12.23 13.78 -1.89
C LEU A 43 10.74 13.60 -1.58
N ALA A 44 9.87 13.56 -2.59
CA ALA A 44 8.44 13.31 -2.41
C ALA A 44 8.20 11.95 -1.74
N GLU A 45 8.90 10.90 -2.18
CA GLU A 45 8.81 9.57 -1.56
C GLU A 45 9.18 9.62 -0.08
N ASN A 46 10.32 10.22 0.26
CA ASN A 46 10.88 10.15 1.60
C ASN A 46 10.25 11.13 2.58
N LEU A 47 9.81 12.31 2.12
CA LEU A 47 9.26 13.35 2.99
C LEU A 47 7.73 13.36 3.03
N ILE A 48 7.06 12.83 2.00
CA ILE A 48 5.60 12.86 1.91
C ILE A 48 5.03 11.45 1.98
N PHE A 49 5.34 10.59 1.01
CA PHE A 49 4.69 9.29 0.91
C PHE A 49 5.09 8.33 2.02
N GLY A 50 6.38 8.28 2.39
CA GLY A 50 6.89 7.46 3.48
C GLY A 50 6.25 7.82 4.82
N PRO A 51 6.31 9.09 5.27
CA PRO A 51 5.65 9.54 6.49
C PRO A 51 4.13 9.36 6.45
N ALA A 52 3.47 9.63 5.33
CA ALA A 52 2.03 9.41 5.17
C ALA A 52 1.68 7.93 5.27
N ALA A 53 2.46 7.03 4.66
CA ALA A 53 2.27 5.59 4.75
C ALA A 53 2.50 5.07 6.18
N ALA A 54 3.53 5.59 6.87
CA ALA A 54 3.78 5.27 8.27
C ALA A 54 2.61 5.73 9.16
N LEU A 55 2.12 6.96 8.97
CA LEU A 55 0.97 7.50 9.70
C LEU A 55 -0.30 6.68 9.43
N ALA A 56 -0.57 6.32 8.18
CA ALA A 56 -1.69 5.46 7.81
C ALA A 56 -1.56 4.07 8.47
N GLY A 57 -0.33 3.53 8.55
CA GLY A 57 0.00 2.32 9.29
C GLY A 57 -0.37 2.40 10.77
N VAL A 58 0.05 3.48 11.42
CA VAL A 58 -0.23 3.74 12.84
C VAL A 58 -1.72 3.93 13.08
N ILE A 59 -2.39 4.76 12.31
CA ILE A 59 -3.85 4.98 12.43
C ILE A 59 -4.60 3.68 12.21
N GLY A 60 -4.24 2.92 11.17
CA GLY A 60 -4.84 1.64 10.87
C GLY A 60 -4.69 0.62 12.00
N HIS A 61 -3.53 0.59 12.67
CA HIS A 61 -3.31 -0.24 13.84
C HIS A 61 -4.27 0.07 14.99
N TYR A 62 -4.60 1.34 15.21
CA TYR A 62 -5.50 1.75 16.30
C TYR A 62 -6.99 1.69 15.94
N VAL A 63 -7.34 1.86 14.66
CA VAL A 63 -8.74 1.97 14.21
C VAL A 63 -9.31 0.64 13.71
N LEU A 64 -8.48 -0.20 13.09
CA LEU A 64 -8.94 -1.41 12.41
C LEU A 64 -8.64 -2.68 13.23
N PRO A 65 -9.51 -3.70 13.16
CA PRO A 65 -9.16 -5.04 13.64
C PRO A 65 -7.89 -5.55 12.95
N PRO A 66 -6.93 -6.17 13.68
CA PRO A 66 -5.67 -6.64 13.09
C PRO A 66 -5.85 -7.57 11.88
N ARG A 67 -6.93 -8.36 11.88
CA ARG A 67 -7.29 -9.25 10.76
C ARG A 67 -7.68 -8.54 9.47
N TRP A 68 -8.09 -7.27 9.53
CA TRP A 68 -8.51 -6.51 8.35
C TRP A 68 -7.35 -5.75 7.72
N TRP A 69 -6.30 -5.48 8.50
CA TRP A 69 -5.18 -4.63 8.11
C TRP A 69 -4.55 -4.98 6.75
N PRO A 70 -4.21 -6.25 6.44
CA PRO A 70 -3.56 -6.57 5.16
C PRO A 70 -4.43 -6.24 3.95
N ALA A 71 -5.74 -6.51 4.02
CA ALA A 71 -6.66 -6.25 2.92
C ALA A 71 -6.84 -4.74 2.67
N TYR A 72 -6.95 -3.95 3.75
CA TYR A 72 -7.03 -2.49 3.66
C TYR A 72 -5.74 -1.87 3.13
N ALA A 73 -4.57 -2.35 3.57
CA ALA A 73 -3.28 -1.86 3.10
C ALA A 73 -3.13 -2.08 1.58
N ILE A 74 -3.48 -3.28 1.08
CA ILE A 74 -3.48 -3.58 -0.36
C ILE A 74 -4.47 -2.67 -1.10
N GLY A 75 -5.72 -2.57 -0.63
CA GLY A 75 -6.75 -1.74 -1.27
C GLY A 75 -6.37 -0.25 -1.34
N ALA A 76 -5.80 0.28 -0.26
CA ALA A 76 -5.32 1.65 -0.20
C ALA A 76 -4.13 1.87 -1.14
N PHE A 77 -3.14 0.97 -1.15
CA PHE A 77 -1.99 1.07 -2.04
C PHE A 77 -2.39 1.00 -3.52
N THR A 78 -3.28 0.05 -3.88
CA THR A 78 -3.82 -0.05 -5.24
C THR A 78 -4.60 1.21 -5.62
N SER A 79 -5.41 1.76 -4.70
CA SER A 79 -6.14 3.02 -4.93
C SER A 79 -5.18 4.19 -5.18
N LEU A 80 -4.10 4.30 -4.39
CA LEU A 80 -3.08 5.33 -4.57
C LEU A 80 -2.42 5.20 -5.95
N ALA A 81 -2.03 3.99 -6.35
CA ALA A 81 -1.44 3.75 -7.67
C ALA A 81 -2.40 4.14 -8.81
N LEU A 82 -3.68 3.79 -8.71
CA LEU A 82 -4.71 4.18 -9.68
C LEU A 82 -4.86 5.71 -9.77
N VAL A 83 -4.89 6.40 -8.62
CA VAL A 83 -4.95 7.86 -8.60
C VAL A 83 -3.73 8.46 -9.26
N LEU A 84 -2.51 8.04 -8.89
CA LEU A 84 -1.26 8.57 -9.46
C LEU A 84 -1.18 8.39 -10.98
N VAL A 85 -1.62 7.23 -11.49
CA VAL A 85 -1.68 6.97 -12.94
C VAL A 85 -2.76 7.82 -13.62
N ALA A 86 -3.87 8.10 -12.94
CA ALA A 86 -4.98 8.86 -13.50
C ALA A 86 -4.73 10.38 -13.48
N VAL A 87 -3.97 10.91 -12.50
CA VAL A 87 -3.75 12.37 -12.35
C VAL A 87 -3.42 13.07 -13.67
N PRO A 88 -2.47 12.60 -14.50
CA PRO A 88 -2.09 13.29 -15.74
C PRO A 88 -3.20 13.37 -16.78
N VAL A 89 -4.24 12.53 -16.69
CA VAL A 89 -5.30 12.43 -17.71
C VAL A 89 -6.68 12.88 -17.22
N LEU A 90 -6.82 13.22 -15.92
CA LEU A 90 -8.10 13.62 -15.33
C LEU A 90 -8.64 14.93 -15.92
N GLY A 91 -7.77 15.96 -16.06
CA GLY A 91 -8.16 17.28 -16.55
C GLY A 91 -8.42 17.33 -18.06
N ARG A 92 -7.92 16.33 -18.79
CA ARG A 92 -7.99 16.24 -20.26
C ARG A 92 -7.49 17.51 -20.98
N GLU A 93 -6.55 18.22 -20.37
CA GLU A 93 -6.10 19.56 -20.80
C GLU A 93 -5.49 19.55 -22.21
N ASP A 94 -4.86 18.45 -22.61
CA ASP A 94 -4.24 18.25 -23.93
C ASP A 94 -5.11 17.45 -24.92
N ALA A 95 -6.43 17.40 -24.70
CA ALA A 95 -7.33 16.73 -25.64
C ALA A 95 -7.42 17.50 -26.97
N VAL A 96 -7.20 16.80 -28.10
CA VAL A 96 -7.18 17.42 -29.44
C VAL A 96 -8.58 17.36 -30.07
N PRO A 97 -9.23 18.51 -30.36
CA PRO A 97 -10.55 18.52 -31.00
C PRO A 97 -10.52 17.80 -32.35
N GLY A 98 -11.46 16.87 -32.55
CA GLY A 98 -11.57 16.08 -33.79
C GLY A 98 -10.67 14.85 -33.86
N ASN A 99 -9.79 14.61 -32.87
CA ASN A 99 -9.00 13.38 -32.79
C ASN A 99 -9.44 12.52 -31.60
N HIS A 100 -10.29 11.53 -31.90
CA HIS A 100 -10.88 10.62 -30.91
C HIS A 100 -9.91 9.53 -30.42
N THR A 101 -8.61 9.65 -30.66
CA THR A 101 -7.59 8.71 -30.13
C THR A 101 -6.82 9.27 -28.95
N ILE A 102 -6.81 10.59 -28.76
CA ILE A 102 -6.08 11.27 -27.69
C ILE A 102 -7.09 11.74 -26.66
N LEU A 103 -6.98 11.20 -25.44
CA LEU A 103 -7.85 11.53 -24.33
C LEU A 103 -9.31 11.48 -24.79
N ASP A 104 -9.81 10.35 -25.24
CA ASP A 104 -11.19 10.21 -25.74
C ASP A 104 -12.17 9.80 -24.63
N ARG A 105 -11.65 9.25 -23.54
CA ARG A 105 -12.44 8.66 -22.45
C ARG A 105 -12.72 9.61 -21.30
N ASN A 106 -13.82 9.33 -20.60
CA ASN A 106 -14.06 9.92 -19.28
C ASN A 106 -13.20 9.21 -18.23
N TYR A 107 -11.97 9.69 -18.04
CA TYR A 107 -11.01 9.13 -17.09
C TYR A 107 -11.47 9.25 -15.63
N ALA A 108 -12.26 10.26 -15.29
CA ALA A 108 -12.83 10.39 -13.95
C ALA A 108 -13.80 9.24 -13.64
N VAL A 109 -14.67 8.90 -14.59
CA VAL A 109 -15.58 7.74 -14.48
C VAL A 109 -14.78 6.44 -14.46
N GLY A 110 -13.77 6.30 -15.31
CA GLY A 110 -12.90 5.12 -15.31
C GLY A 110 -12.18 4.91 -13.97
N LEU A 111 -11.63 5.99 -13.40
CA LEU A 111 -11.00 5.96 -12.08
C LEU A 111 -12.01 5.58 -10.99
N LEU A 112 -13.19 6.20 -10.97
CA LEU A 112 -14.22 5.90 -9.99
C LEU A 112 -14.64 4.43 -10.04
N ILE A 113 -14.90 3.89 -11.25
CA ILE A 113 -15.23 2.47 -11.44
C ILE A 113 -14.10 1.59 -10.90
N SER A 114 -12.85 1.94 -11.21
CA SER A 114 -11.69 1.16 -10.77
C SER A 114 -11.56 1.14 -9.25
N LEU A 115 -11.75 2.28 -8.58
CA LEU A 115 -11.76 2.39 -7.12
C LEU A 115 -12.90 1.57 -6.51
N VAL A 116 -14.11 1.66 -7.07
CA VAL A 116 -15.26 0.86 -6.62
C VAL A 116 -14.95 -0.63 -6.72
N LEU A 117 -14.36 -1.10 -7.83
CA LEU A 117 -13.99 -2.50 -8.00
C LEU A 117 -12.92 -2.95 -6.99
N VAL A 118 -11.91 -2.12 -6.73
CA VAL A 118 -10.88 -2.40 -5.71
C VAL A 118 -11.52 -2.59 -4.34
N TRP A 119 -12.36 -1.65 -3.91
CA TRP A 119 -12.98 -1.71 -2.58
C TRP A 119 -14.06 -2.79 -2.48
N ALA A 120 -14.76 -3.10 -3.58
CA ALA A 120 -15.65 -4.26 -3.66
C ALA A 120 -14.86 -5.57 -3.46
N ALA A 121 -13.68 -5.70 -4.07
CA ALA A 121 -12.82 -6.87 -3.88
C ALA A 121 -12.30 -6.98 -2.44
N VAL A 122 -11.90 -5.86 -1.82
CA VAL A 122 -11.52 -5.81 -0.40
C VAL A 122 -12.69 -6.25 0.49
N ALA A 123 -13.88 -5.70 0.27
CA ALA A 123 -15.08 -6.06 1.02
C ALA A 123 -15.41 -7.55 0.86
N ALA A 124 -15.41 -8.07 -0.37
CA ALA A 124 -15.65 -9.47 -0.66
C ALA A 124 -14.64 -10.38 0.05
N TYR A 125 -13.35 -10.03 0.00
CA TYR A 125 -12.30 -10.77 0.71
C TYR A 125 -12.54 -10.81 2.23
N LEU A 126 -12.88 -9.67 2.84
CA LEU A 126 -13.14 -9.59 4.26
C LEU A 126 -14.39 -10.38 4.67
N LEU A 127 -15.45 -10.35 3.87
CA LEU A 127 -16.68 -11.10 4.13
C LEU A 127 -16.47 -12.62 4.05
N VAL A 128 -15.73 -13.10 3.04
CA VAL A 128 -15.42 -14.53 2.87
C VAL A 128 -14.51 -15.04 4.00
N ASN A 129 -13.56 -14.21 4.45
CA ASN A 129 -12.61 -14.58 5.50
C ASN A 129 -13.05 -14.19 6.92
N ALA A 130 -14.22 -13.56 7.07
CA ALA A 130 -14.81 -13.28 8.36
C ALA A 130 -15.34 -14.59 8.97
N LYS A 131 -14.52 -15.28 9.75
CA LYS A 131 -15.02 -16.36 10.61
C LYS A 131 -16.06 -15.76 11.58
N PRO A 132 -17.28 -16.29 11.65
CA PRO A 132 -18.22 -15.87 12.69
C PRO A 132 -17.62 -16.28 14.04
N THR A 133 -17.36 -15.29 14.89
CA THR A 133 -17.09 -15.47 16.31
C THR A 133 -18.36 -15.98 16.99
N LEU A 134 -18.74 -17.22 16.70
CA LEU A 134 -19.80 -17.93 17.39
C LEU A 134 -19.31 -18.23 18.81
N GLY A 135 -19.75 -17.40 19.74
CA GLY A 135 -19.90 -17.71 21.16
C GLY A 135 -18.62 -18.14 21.89
N ARG A 136 -17.91 -17.18 22.47
CA ARG A 136 -17.18 -17.46 23.71
C ARG A 136 -18.23 -17.86 24.76
N ARG A 137 -18.45 -19.17 24.90
CA ARG A 137 -19.29 -19.76 25.95
C ARG A 137 -18.84 -19.13 27.29
N PRO A 138 -19.74 -18.51 28.09
CA PRO A 138 -19.36 -18.04 29.41
C PRO A 138 -18.83 -19.26 30.18
N ALA A 139 -17.61 -19.16 30.69
CA ALA A 139 -17.09 -20.13 31.65
C ALA A 139 -17.78 -19.91 33.01
N THR A 140 -19.09 -20.12 33.06
CA THR A 140 -19.87 -20.20 34.30
C THR A 140 -20.08 -21.68 34.60
N ALA A 141 -19.06 -22.36 35.12
CA ALA A 141 -19.18 -23.63 35.85
C ALA A 141 -17.83 -24.03 36.46
N ALA A 142 -17.29 -23.23 37.39
CA ALA A 142 -16.24 -23.69 38.31
C ALA A 142 -16.21 -22.88 39.61
N THR A 143 -17.38 -22.55 40.17
CA THR A 143 -17.51 -22.18 41.58
C THR A 143 -17.72 -23.45 42.38
N GLY A 144 -16.63 -24.17 42.67
CA GLY A 144 -16.61 -25.16 43.74
C GLY A 144 -16.35 -24.44 45.08
N PRO A 145 -17.02 -24.79 46.19
CA PRO A 145 -16.77 -24.15 47.48
C PRO A 145 -15.35 -24.49 47.94
N ARG A 146 -14.47 -23.48 48.04
CA ARG A 146 -13.22 -23.59 48.78
C ARG A 146 -13.57 -23.63 50.27
N THR A 147 -13.77 -24.82 50.80
CA THR A 147 -13.81 -25.06 52.24
C THR A 147 -12.47 -24.69 52.86
N ALA A 148 -12.57 -23.93 53.94
CA ALA A 148 -11.48 -23.35 54.69
C ALA A 148 -10.64 -24.42 55.42
N HIS A 149 -9.32 -24.22 55.47
CA HIS A 149 -8.56 -24.59 56.65
C HIS A 149 -7.36 -23.64 56.83
N ARG A 150 -7.45 -22.76 57.84
CA ARG A 150 -6.34 -21.95 58.36
C ARG A 150 -5.90 -22.60 59.67
N PRO A 151 -4.62 -23.01 59.86
CA PRO A 151 -4.09 -23.26 61.18
C PRO A 151 -3.56 -21.95 61.79
N PRO A 152 -3.74 -21.70 63.09
CA PRO A 152 -3.14 -20.57 63.79
C PRO A 152 -1.66 -20.84 64.08
N GLY A 153 -0.87 -19.78 64.06
CA GLY A 153 0.52 -19.83 64.54
C GLY A 153 0.59 -19.99 66.07
N SER A 154 1.63 -20.67 66.51
CA SER A 154 2.23 -20.63 67.85
C SER A 154 3.74 -20.64 67.60
N ALA A 155 4.46 -19.53 67.76
CA ALA A 155 5.01 -19.08 69.03
C ALA A 155 5.68 -20.24 69.79
N HIS A 156 6.98 -20.40 69.59
CA HIS A 156 8.02 -20.57 70.62
C HIS A 156 9.40 -20.43 69.97
#